data_AF-A0A376TQL9-F1
#
_entry.id   AF-A0A376TQL9-F1
#
_cell.length_a   1.000
_cell.length_b   1.000
_cell.length_c   1.000
_cell.angle_alpha   90.00
_cell.angle_beta   90.00
_cell.angle_gamma   90.00
#
_symmetry.space_group_name_H-M   'P 1'
#
loop_
_entity.id
_entity.type
_entity.pdbx_description
1 polymer ?
#
loop_
_entity_poly.entity_id
_entity_poly.type
_entity_poly.pdbx_seq_one_letter_code
_entity_poly.pdbx_strand_id
1 'polypeptide(L)'
;MKGKTGSLTALPIIETQAGDVSAFVPTNVISITDGQIFLETNLFNAGIRPAVNPGISVSRVGGAAQTKIMKKLSGGIRTALAQYRELAAFSQFASDLDDATRKQLDHGQKVTELLKQKTVCADVRCAAVSGSVRSRTWLPGGC
;
A
#
# COMPACT_ATOMS: atom_id res chain seq x y z
N MET A 1 -19.91 12.18 -33.99
CA MET A 1 -19.84 10.99 -33.13
C MET A 1 -19.57 11.43 -31.69
N LYS A 2 -20.58 11.36 -30.81
CA LYS A 2 -20.40 11.71 -29.39
C LYS A 2 -19.67 10.58 -28.65
N GLY A 3 -18.42 10.83 -28.27
CA GLY A 3 -17.84 10.47 -26.97
C GLY A 3 -17.82 9.00 -26.53
N LYS A 4 -16.97 8.18 -27.14
CA LYS A 4 -16.37 7.03 -26.43
C LYS A 4 -14.90 7.32 -26.21
N THR A 5 -14.53 7.69 -24.99
CA THR A 5 -13.14 7.85 -24.57
C THR A 5 -12.56 6.46 -24.31
N GLY A 6 -11.66 6.00 -25.17
CA GLY A 6 -10.83 4.83 -24.89
C GLY A 6 -9.68 5.23 -23.95
N SER A 7 -9.26 4.31 -23.09
CA SER A 7 -8.11 4.49 -22.21
C SER A 7 -7.16 3.31 -22.36
N LEU A 8 -5.86 3.58 -22.43
CA LEU A 8 -4.81 2.58 -22.32
C LEU A 8 -4.08 2.81 -21.00
N THR A 9 -4.01 1.79 -20.15
CA THR A 9 -3.29 1.83 -18.88
C THR A 9 -2.10 0.88 -18.95
N ALA A 10 -0.90 1.39 -18.66
CA ALA A 10 0.33 0.61 -18.66
C ALA A 10 0.91 0.54 -17.23
N LEU A 11 1.43 -0.63 -16.86
CA LEU A 11 2.11 -0.89 -15.59
C LEU A 11 3.51 -1.44 -15.87
N PRO A 12 4.51 -0.57 -16.11
CA PRO A 12 5.88 -1.03 -16.34
C PRO A 12 6.47 -1.61 -15.05
N ILE A 13 7.21 -2.70 -15.18
CA ILE A 13 7.93 -3.35 -14.07
C ILE A 13 9.42 -3.11 -14.28
N ILE A 14 10.09 -2.62 -13.23
CA ILE A 14 11.53 -2.39 -13.21
C ILE A 14 12.11 -3.11 -12.00
N GLU A 15 13.20 -3.84 -12.22
CA GLU A 15 13.97 -4.45 -11.16
C GLU A 15 15.10 -3.51 -10.74
N THR A 16 15.20 -3.23 -9.44
CA THR A 16 16.30 -2.48 -8.86
C THR A 16 17.30 -3.43 -8.23
N GLN A 17 18.59 -3.11 -8.35
CA GLN A 17 19.64 -3.87 -7.69
C GLN A 17 19.80 -3.36 -6.26
N ALA A 18 19.66 -4.23 -5.27
CA ALA A 18 19.76 -3.90 -3.84
C ALA A 18 18.86 -2.72 -3.38
N GLY A 19 17.74 -2.46 -4.08
CA GLY A 19 16.86 -1.34 -3.75
C GLY A 19 17.37 0.03 -4.20
N ASP A 20 18.39 0.10 -5.05
CA ASP A 20 18.88 1.37 -5.59
C ASP A 20 17.90 1.96 -6.62
N VAL A 21 17.16 2.98 -6.20
CA VAL A 21 16.22 3.77 -7.02
C VAL A 21 16.89 4.92 -7.75
N SER A 22 18.16 5.22 -7.43
CA SER A 22 18.92 6.33 -8.02
C SER A 22 19.70 5.94 -9.28
N ALA A 23 19.71 4.64 -9.61
CA ALA A 23 20.28 4.14 -10.85
C ALA A 23 19.62 4.80 -12.08
N PHE A 24 20.38 4.88 -13.17
CA PHE A 24 19.98 5.60 -14.38
C PHE A 24 18.66 5.10 -14.97
N VAL A 25 18.47 3.78 -15.07
CA VAL A 25 17.27 3.16 -15.66
C VAL A 25 16.01 3.41 -14.79
N PRO A 26 15.99 3.08 -13.48
CA PRO A 26 14.86 3.41 -12.61
C PRO A 26 14.50 4.89 -12.60
N THR A 27 15.49 5.79 -12.53
CA THR A 27 15.26 7.23 -12.50
C THR A 27 14.52 7.73 -13.75
N ASN A 28 14.91 7.24 -14.92
CA ASN A 28 14.26 7.60 -16.18
C ASN A 28 12.81 7.09 -16.26
N VAL A 29 12.52 5.91 -15.71
CA VAL A 29 11.15 5.39 -15.71
C VAL A 29 10.27 6.13 -14.70
N ILE A 30 10.82 6.49 -13.54
CA ILE A 30 10.12 7.30 -12.53
C ILE A 30 9.80 8.70 -13.06
N SER A 31 10.64 9.28 -13.91
CA SER A 31 10.37 10.59 -14.51
C SER A 31 9.22 10.55 -15.53
N ILE A 32 9.08 9.43 -16.27
CA ILE A 32 8.04 9.24 -17.30
C ILE A 32 6.68 8.86 -16.70
N THR A 33 6.66 8.04 -15.65
CA THR A 33 5.42 7.49 -15.07
C THR A 33 4.66 8.49 -14.18
N ASP A 34 3.34 8.33 -14.08
CA ASP A 34 2.46 9.12 -13.21
C ASP A 34 2.45 8.65 -11.74
N GLY A 35 3.56 8.05 -11.30
CA GLY A 35 3.71 7.46 -9.98
C GLY A 35 4.25 6.04 -10.03
N GLN A 36 4.59 5.53 -8.86
CA GLN A 36 5.27 4.25 -8.70
C GLN A 36 4.79 3.52 -7.46
N ILE A 37 4.85 2.19 -7.54
CA ILE A 37 4.70 1.29 -6.41
C ILE A 37 6.07 0.68 -6.16
N PHE A 38 6.65 0.95 -5.00
CA PHE A 38 7.95 0.43 -4.61
C PHE A 38 7.77 -0.77 -3.67
N LEU A 39 8.34 -1.91 -4.04
CA LEU A 39 8.31 -3.14 -3.27
C LEU A 39 9.66 -3.34 -2.57
N GLU A 40 9.67 -3.50 -1.25
CA GLU A 40 10.90 -3.70 -0.49
C GLU A 40 11.12 -5.16 -0.11
N THR A 41 12.35 -5.62 -0.28
CA THR A 41 12.77 -6.97 0.12
C THR A 41 12.65 -7.19 1.63
N ASN A 42 12.96 -6.17 2.44
CA ASN A 42 12.89 -6.26 3.91
C ASN A 42 11.46 -6.53 4.40
N LEU A 43 10.47 -5.87 3.80
CA LEU A 43 9.05 -6.10 4.12
C LEU A 43 8.57 -7.48 3.68
N PHE A 44 9.02 -7.90 2.51
CA PHE A 44 8.70 -9.21 1.97
C PHE A 44 9.23 -10.33 2.88
N ASN A 45 10.47 -10.18 3.37
CA ASN A 45 11.10 -11.09 4.31
C ASN A 45 10.43 -11.06 5.69
N ALA A 46 9.91 -9.91 6.12
CA ALA A 46 9.09 -9.76 7.33
C ALA A 46 7.65 -10.32 7.20
N GLY A 47 7.31 -10.94 6.06
CA GLY A 47 5.99 -11.54 5.83
C GLY A 47 4.87 -10.55 5.53
N ILE A 48 5.20 -9.28 5.22
CA ILE A 48 4.23 -8.29 4.77
C ILE A 48 4.06 -8.43 3.26
N ARG A 49 2.88 -8.88 2.83
CA ARG A 49 2.53 -9.07 1.42
C ARG A 49 1.16 -8.43 1.17
N PRO A 50 1.02 -7.46 0.26
CA PRO A 50 2.04 -6.93 -0.66
C PRO A 50 3.07 -6.06 0.07
N ALA A 51 4.34 -6.17 -0.34
CA ALA A 51 5.49 -5.52 0.29
C ALA A 51 5.65 -4.04 -0.10
N VAL A 52 4.56 -3.26 -0.11
CA VAL A 52 4.55 -1.88 -0.59
C VAL A 52 5.15 -0.94 0.46
N ASN A 53 6.10 -0.09 0.07
CA ASN A 53 6.53 1.03 0.91
C ASN A 53 5.61 2.25 0.70
N PRO A 54 4.82 2.68 1.73
CA PRO A 54 3.86 3.79 1.60
C PRO A 54 4.52 5.19 1.51
N GLY A 55 5.77 5.32 1.94
CA GLY A 55 6.54 6.57 1.89
C GLY A 55 7.08 6.87 0.48
N ILE A 56 7.72 5.87 -0.14
CA ILE A 56 8.33 6.01 -1.48
C ILE A 56 7.30 5.84 -2.60
N SER A 57 6.28 4.98 -2.38
CA SER A 57 5.23 4.76 -3.37
C SER A 57 4.28 5.95 -3.46
N VAL A 58 4.08 6.46 -4.67
CA VAL A 58 3.23 7.64 -4.95
C VAL A 58 2.35 7.38 -6.16
N SER A 59 1.20 8.05 -6.20
CA SER A 59 0.39 8.19 -7.40
C SER A 59 0.16 9.68 -7.64
N ARG A 60 0.58 10.19 -8.80
CA ARG A 60 0.39 11.60 -9.20
C ARG A 60 -1.06 11.88 -9.57
N VAL A 61 -1.78 10.90 -10.11
CA VAL A 61 -3.24 10.99 -10.37
C VAL A 61 -4.03 11.07 -9.06
N GLY A 62 -3.53 10.43 -8.00
CA GLY A 62 -4.04 10.56 -6.64
C GLY A 62 -5.52 10.21 -6.52
N GLY A 63 -6.28 11.07 -5.83
CA GLY A 63 -7.70 10.83 -5.56
C GLY A 63 -8.64 10.98 -6.75
N ALA A 64 -8.15 11.40 -7.93
CA ALA A 64 -8.97 11.50 -9.14
C ALA A 64 -9.29 10.12 -9.75
N ALA A 65 -8.41 9.13 -9.55
CA ALA A 65 -8.62 7.76 -10.00
C ALA A 65 -9.44 6.90 -9.02
N GLN A 66 -9.76 7.43 -7.84
CA GLN A 66 -10.43 6.68 -6.78
C GLN A 66 -11.95 6.83 -6.82
N THR A 67 -12.65 5.76 -6.45
CA THR A 67 -14.10 5.83 -6.21
C THR A 67 -14.39 6.73 -5.00
N LYS A 68 -15.57 7.37 -4.98
CA LYS A 68 -15.96 8.32 -3.91
C LYS A 68 -15.89 7.70 -2.51
N ILE A 69 -16.23 6.41 -2.39
CA ILE A 69 -16.18 5.67 -1.12
C ILE A 69 -14.73 5.43 -0.71
N MET A 70 -13.87 4.98 -1.64
CA MET A 70 -12.47 4.72 -1.33
C MET A 70 -11.77 6.01 -0.90
N LYS A 71 -11.97 7.12 -1.62
CA LYS A 71 -11.36 8.41 -1.28
C LYS A 71 -11.68 8.87 0.16
N LYS A 72 -12.90 8.63 0.65
CA LYS A 72 -13.29 8.96 2.03
C LYS A 72 -12.59 8.08 3.07
N LEU A 73 -12.43 6.79 2.78
CA LEU A 73 -11.85 5.81 3.71
C LEU A 73 -10.32 5.79 3.68
N SER A 74 -9.70 6.04 2.52
CA SER A 74 -8.26 5.89 2.30
C SER A 74 -7.43 7.15 2.58
N GLY A 75 -8.07 8.31 2.75
CA GLY A 75 -7.39 9.60 2.84
C GLY A 75 -6.34 9.70 3.96
N GLY A 76 -6.60 9.07 5.11
CA GLY A 76 -5.69 9.08 6.26
C GLY A 76 -4.75 7.87 6.34
N ILE A 77 -5.04 6.77 5.63
CA ILE A 77 -4.35 5.48 5.82
C ILE A 77 -2.87 5.58 5.39
N ARG A 78 -2.60 6.24 4.26
CA ARG A 78 -1.22 6.38 3.76
C ARG A 78 -0.35 7.16 4.74
N THR A 79 -0.82 8.30 5.21
CA THR A 79 -0.08 9.16 6.14
C THR A 79 0.15 8.45 7.47
N ALA A 80 -0.87 7.76 7.99
CA ALA A 80 -0.75 6.99 9.23
C ALA A 80 0.29 5.87 9.11
N LEU A 81 0.35 5.16 7.97
CA LEU A 81 1.34 4.10 7.73
C LEU A 81 2.76 4.63 7.53
N ALA A 82 2.91 5.79 6.88
CA ALA A 82 4.21 6.44 6.76
C ALA A 82 4.74 6.85 8.14
N GLN A 83 3.90 7.52 8.95
CA GLN A 83 4.26 7.90 10.32
C GLN A 83 4.53 6.69 11.22
N TYR A 84 3.74 5.62 11.09
CA TYR A 84 3.96 4.38 11.82
C TYR A 84 5.35 3.80 11.57
N ARG A 85 5.84 3.83 10.33
CA ARG A 85 7.17 3.31 10.00
C ARG A 85 8.30 4.12 10.61
N GLU A 86 8.21 5.44 10.53
CA GLU A 86 9.18 6.33 11.17
C GLU A 86 9.22 6.03 12.67
N LEU A 87 8.05 6.02 13.34
CA LEU A 87 7.95 5.73 14.77
C LEU A 87 8.42 4.32 15.13
N ALA A 88 8.16 3.32 14.29
CA ALA A 88 8.60 1.95 14.52
C ALA A 88 10.13 1.86 14.52
N ALA A 89 10.81 2.57 13.63
CA ALA A 89 12.26 2.66 13.62
C ALA A 89 12.80 3.36 14.89
N PHE A 90 12.20 4.48 15.30
CA PHE A 90 12.59 5.18 16.53
C PHE A 90 12.34 4.36 17.81
N SER A 91 11.25 3.61 17.85
CA SER A 91 10.87 2.77 19.00
C SER A 91 11.85 1.63 19.28
N GLN A 92 12.69 1.25 18.32
CA GLN A 92 13.76 0.27 18.53
C GLN A 92 14.93 0.84 19.33
N PHE A 93 15.08 2.17 19.39
CA PHE A 93 16.18 2.84 20.08
C PHE A 93 15.75 3.53 21.39
N ALA A 94 14.47 3.84 21.56
CA ALA A 94 13.94 4.52 22.75
C ALA A 94 13.28 3.52 23.72
N SER A 95 13.72 3.51 24.97
CA SER A 95 13.14 2.68 26.04
C SER A 95 11.82 3.22 26.57
N ASP A 96 11.65 4.54 26.59
CA ASP A 96 10.47 5.21 27.13
C ASP A 96 9.67 5.86 26.01
N LEU A 97 8.58 5.19 25.64
CA LEU A 97 7.60 5.68 24.69
C LEU A 97 6.40 6.24 25.45
N ASP A 98 6.01 7.45 25.10
CA ASP A 98 4.79 8.09 25.60
C ASP A 98 3.53 7.33 25.14
N ASP A 99 2.44 7.49 25.89
CA ASP A 99 1.17 6.77 25.64
C ASP A 99 0.57 7.10 24.26
N ALA A 100 0.84 8.29 23.71
CA ALA A 100 0.34 8.66 22.39
C ALA A 100 1.10 7.91 21.29
N THR A 101 2.43 7.85 21.37
CA THR A 101 3.26 7.05 20.45
C THR A 101 2.92 5.57 20.52
N ARG A 102 2.68 5.02 21.73
CA ARG A 102 2.28 3.61 21.88
C ARG A 102 0.96 3.31 21.16
N LYS A 103 -0.06 4.15 21.34
CA LYS A 103 -1.36 4.00 20.64
C LYS A 103 -1.20 4.09 19.11
N GLN A 104 -0.32 4.97 18.64
CA GLN A 104 -0.06 5.13 17.22
C GLN A 104 0.66 3.92 16.61
N LEU A 105 1.61 3.34 17.34
CA LEU A 105 2.28 2.09 16.98
C LEU A 105 1.29 0.92 16.92
N ASP A 106 0.46 0.75 17.94
CA ASP A 106 -0.56 -0.31 17.97
C ASP A 106 -1.56 -0.19 16.82
N HIS A 107 -1.98 1.04 16.51
CA HIS A 107 -2.88 1.30 15.39
C HIS A 107 -2.21 0.98 14.05
N GLY A 108 -1.00 1.48 13.82
CA GLY A 108 -0.25 1.25 12.59
C GLY A 108 0.08 -0.23 12.35
N GLN A 109 0.38 -0.98 13.43
CA GLN A 109 0.58 -2.43 13.35
C GLN A 109 -0.69 -3.14 12.89
N LYS A 110 -1.85 -2.84 13.49
CA LYS A 110 -3.15 -3.43 13.09
C LYS A 110 -3.50 -3.11 11.65
N VAL A 111 -3.30 -1.86 11.22
CA VAL A 111 -3.55 -1.45 9.84
C VAL A 111 -2.62 -2.18 8.87
N THR A 112 -1.35 -2.37 9.24
CA THR A 112 -0.39 -3.13 8.43
C THR A 112 -0.82 -4.60 8.27
N GLU A 113 -1.30 -5.23 9.33
CA GLU A 113 -1.86 -6.59 9.27
C GLU A 113 -3.12 -6.68 8.41
N LEU A 114 -4.03 -5.72 8.52
CA LEU A 114 -5.26 -5.66 7.72
C LEU A 114 -4.98 -5.51 6.21
N LEU A 115 -3.86 -4.88 5.86
CA LEU A 115 -3.44 -4.69 4.47
C LEU A 115 -2.70 -5.90 3.89
N LYS A 116 -2.40 -6.93 4.70
CA LYS A 116 -1.82 -8.17 4.17
C LYS A 116 -2.86 -8.90 3.32
N GLN A 117 -2.47 -9.23 2.10
CA GLN A 117 -3.32 -9.90 1.12
C GLN A 117 -2.62 -11.14 0.57
N LYS A 118 -3.42 -12.18 0.31
CA LYS A 118 -2.97 -13.35 -0.44
C LYS A 118 -3.03 -13.04 -1.93
N THR A 119 -2.05 -13.52 -2.69
CA THR A 119 -1.83 -13.23 -4.11
C THR A 119 -3.03 -13.52 -5.03
N VAL A 120 -3.94 -14.40 -4.61
CA VAL A 120 -5.11 -14.84 -5.41
C VAL A 120 -6.37 -14.00 -5.13
N CYS A 121 -6.37 -13.14 -4.12
CA CYS A 121 -7.54 -12.31 -3.82
C CYS A 121 -7.39 -10.94 -4.48
N ALA A 122 -7.90 -10.80 -5.71
CA ALA A 122 -7.84 -9.56 -6.48
C ALA A 122 -8.73 -8.42 -5.94
N ASP A 123 -9.48 -8.64 -4.85
CA ASP A 123 -10.38 -7.63 -4.30
C ASP A 123 -9.96 -7.18 -2.89
N VAL A 124 -9.29 -6.02 -2.85
CA VAL A 124 -8.99 -5.26 -1.62
C VAL A 124 -10.27 -4.93 -0.84
N ARG A 125 -11.45 -4.93 -1.48
CA ARG A 125 -12.74 -4.75 -0.79
C ARG A 125 -13.08 -5.91 0.14
N CYS A 126 -12.57 -7.12 -0.09
CA CYS A 126 -12.92 -8.28 0.75
C CYS A 126 -12.28 -8.21 2.15
N ALA A 127 -11.08 -7.65 2.30
CA ALA A 127 -10.37 -7.66 3.58
C ALA A 127 -10.96 -6.66 4.61
N ALA A 128 -11.56 -5.54 4.16
CA ALA A 128 -12.11 -4.52 5.06
C ALA A 128 -13.55 -4.81 5.53
N VAL A 129 -14.30 -5.68 4.83
CA VAL A 129 -15.72 -5.96 5.12
C VAL A 129 -15.92 -7.23 5.96
N SER A 130 -14.86 -8.00 6.24
CA SER A 130 -14.97 -9.22 7.06
C SER A 130 -15.10 -8.98 8.57
N GLY A 131 -15.16 -7.72 9.01
CA GLY A 131 -15.33 -7.36 10.42
C GLY A 131 -16.75 -7.49 10.99
N SER A 132 -17.81 -7.67 10.17
CA SER A 132 -19.18 -7.79 10.73
C SER A 132 -20.19 -8.65 9.96
N VAL A 133 -19.80 -9.43 8.94
CA VAL A 133 -20.72 -10.37 8.29
C VAL A 133 -20.10 -11.75 8.22
N ARG A 134 -20.13 -12.44 9.37
CA ARG A 134 -19.99 -13.90 9.43
C ARG A 134 -21.35 -14.52 9.06
N SER A 135 -21.71 -14.53 7.78
CA SER A 135 -22.55 -15.59 7.17
C SER A 135 -22.66 -15.39 5.66
N ARG A 136 -22.67 -16.51 4.94
CA ARG A 136 -23.07 -16.71 3.54
C ARG A 136 -22.07 -16.39 2.43
N THR A 137 -21.36 -17.46 2.05
CA THR A 137 -21.29 -17.99 0.67
C THR A 137 -20.90 -17.01 -0.43
N TRP A 138 -19.60 -16.75 -0.60
CA TRP A 138 -18.99 -16.41 -1.90
C TRP A 138 -17.53 -16.89 -1.91
N LEU A 139 -17.36 -18.21 -2.05
CA LEU A 139 -16.12 -18.80 -2.59
C LEU A 139 -16.44 -19.21 -4.03
N PRO A 140 -15.98 -18.51 -5.07
CA PRO A 140 -15.67 -19.20 -6.31
C PRO A 140 -14.29 -19.86 -6.15
N GLY A 141 -14.18 -21.04 -6.76
CA GLY A 141 -13.13 -22.03 -6.54
C GLY A 141 -11.71 -21.55 -6.84
N GLY A 142 -10.77 -22.36 -6.36
CA GLY A 142 -9.35 -22.11 -6.49
C GLY A 142 -8.83 -22.15 -7.93
N CYS A 143 -7.72 -21.45 -8.10
CA CYS A 143 -6.46 -21.92 -8.68
C CYS A 143 -5.33 -21.21 -7.91
#